data_AF-A0A1M6RWA2-F1
#
_entry.id   AF-A0A1M6RWA2-F1
#
_cell.length_a   1.000
_cell.length_b   1.000
_cell.length_c   1.000
_cell.angle_alpha   90.00
_cell.angle_beta   90.00
_cell.angle_gamma   90.00
#
_symmetry.space_group_name_H-M   'P 1'
#
loop_
_entity.id
_entity.type
_entity.pdbx_description
1 polymer ?
#
loop_
_entity_poly.entity_id
_entity_poly.type
_entity_poly.pdbx_seq_one_letter_code
_entity_poly.pdbx_strand_id
1 'polypeptide(L)'
;MLFEEIINEHYDPREYPALAFLADQWVCERPFEGLKVLVATPIYRNTLLEYRTLIAGGAQVYVGHAVSGDTQMPCDESVVELLTESGVPVVTDDDIKCGKVADDFDLILDCAGQFASCHPKLGFVELTRSGVQFFEKSEFPVYVADSGIVKRIETILGTGDGCFRGLEQLGYNDFENKKLIVFGSGKVGCGIALQGVRRGMQVTTVTDTNRRSSSSDFCHVLERNDVTIVDCFNDGAVKAAVEEADFLVTATGVKGALSISATTVIMNRPELVVANMGVEDEFGEFVPESRVLNHKAPLNFMLDEPTHLKYIDTSLALHAALGERLVQEYRTSGKAPFVGPADPPDDIEQRLLMTTIQNGVIGSEVCDMMR
;
A
#
# COMPACT_ATOMS: atom_id res chain seq x y z
N MET A 1 -8.92 -25.32 2.29
CA MET A 1 -9.93 -24.25 2.09
C MET A 1 -9.79 -23.72 0.67
N LEU A 2 -10.58 -22.73 0.27
CA LEU A 2 -10.42 -22.09 -1.05
C LEU A 2 -9.03 -21.41 -1.11
N PHE A 3 -8.34 -21.51 -2.25
CA PHE A 3 -6.94 -21.07 -2.49
C PHE A 3 -5.82 -21.79 -1.70
N GLU A 4 -6.10 -22.90 -1.00
CA GLU A 4 -5.10 -23.55 -0.12
C GLU A 4 -3.81 -23.95 -0.83
N GLU A 5 -3.93 -24.54 -2.02
CA GLU A 5 -2.80 -25.09 -2.77
C GLU A 5 -1.85 -23.99 -3.24
N ILE A 6 -2.37 -22.96 -3.92
CA ILE A 6 -1.57 -21.82 -4.39
C ILE A 6 -0.91 -21.07 -3.23
N ILE A 7 -1.59 -20.94 -2.09
CA ILE A 7 -1.03 -20.27 -0.91
C ILE A 7 0.14 -21.06 -0.33
N ASN A 8 -0.06 -22.37 -0.11
CA ASN A 8 0.97 -23.22 0.51
C ASN A 8 2.16 -23.48 -0.42
N GLU A 9 1.97 -23.36 -1.74
CA GLU A 9 3.05 -23.43 -2.72
C GLU A 9 3.97 -22.19 -2.67
N HIS A 10 3.41 -21.01 -2.39
CA HIS A 10 4.12 -19.74 -2.56
C HIS A 10 4.56 -19.07 -1.25
N TYR A 11 3.89 -19.34 -0.14
CA TYR A 11 4.08 -18.58 1.09
C TYR A 11 4.39 -19.47 2.30
N ASP A 12 5.36 -19.04 3.11
CA ASP A 12 5.55 -19.59 4.45
C ASP A 12 4.47 -19.01 5.38
N PRO A 13 3.84 -19.81 6.27
CA PRO A 13 2.85 -19.31 7.22
C PRO A 13 3.32 -18.14 8.10
N ARG A 14 4.64 -18.01 8.32
CA ARG A 14 5.24 -16.89 9.05
C ARG A 14 5.29 -15.60 8.22
N GLU A 15 4.93 -15.62 6.94
CA GLU A 15 4.73 -14.42 6.13
C GLU A 15 3.34 -13.81 6.32
N TYR A 16 2.36 -14.58 6.79
CA TYR A 16 1.00 -14.06 7.00
C TYR A 16 0.43 -14.36 8.40
N PRO A 17 1.20 -14.11 9.48
CA PRO A 17 0.79 -14.47 10.83
C PRO A 17 -0.50 -13.77 11.27
N ALA A 18 -0.78 -12.55 10.81
CA ALA A 18 -1.95 -11.79 11.24
C ALA A 18 -3.24 -12.31 10.57
N LEU A 19 -3.22 -12.55 9.25
CA LEU A 19 -4.35 -13.16 8.55
C LEU A 19 -4.59 -14.60 9.00
N ALA A 20 -3.52 -15.39 9.23
CA ALA A 20 -3.65 -16.73 9.80
C ALA A 20 -4.33 -16.71 11.17
N PHE A 21 -3.90 -15.81 12.05
CA PHE A 21 -4.50 -15.63 13.37
C PHE A 21 -6.00 -15.31 13.27
N LEU A 22 -6.41 -14.37 12.42
CA LEU A 22 -7.83 -14.05 12.23
C LEU A 22 -8.61 -15.24 11.66
N ALA A 23 -8.08 -15.92 10.64
CA ALA A 23 -8.73 -17.08 10.04
C ALA A 23 -8.98 -18.21 11.05
N ASP A 24 -8.00 -18.49 11.92
CA ASP A 24 -8.09 -19.51 12.97
C ASP A 24 -9.19 -19.18 14.01
N GLN A 25 -9.36 -17.89 14.35
CA GLN A 25 -10.47 -17.47 15.22
C GLN A 25 -11.81 -17.54 14.49
N TRP A 26 -11.86 -17.00 13.28
CA TRP A 26 -13.08 -16.77 12.53
C TRP A 26 -13.71 -18.05 11.97
N VAL A 27 -12.95 -19.13 11.80
CA VAL A 27 -13.53 -20.45 11.44
C VAL A 27 -14.57 -20.92 12.47
N CYS A 28 -14.38 -20.56 13.75
CA CYS A 28 -15.30 -20.89 14.83
C CYS A 28 -16.32 -19.77 15.09
N GLU A 29 -15.87 -18.52 15.14
CA GLU A 29 -16.72 -17.39 15.54
C GLU A 29 -17.67 -16.92 14.44
N ARG A 30 -17.29 -17.14 13.17
CA ARG A 30 -18.05 -16.79 11.97
C ARG A 30 -18.67 -15.38 12.02
N PRO A 31 -17.86 -14.32 12.27
CA PRO A 31 -18.39 -12.97 12.51
C PRO A 31 -19.21 -12.43 11.33
N PHE A 32 -18.94 -12.87 10.11
CA PHE A 32 -19.58 -12.41 8.89
C PHE A 32 -20.68 -13.34 8.36
N GLU A 33 -21.12 -14.33 9.15
CA GLU A 33 -22.17 -15.27 8.74
C GLU A 33 -23.41 -14.53 8.19
N GLY A 34 -23.76 -14.84 6.94
CA GLY A 34 -24.92 -14.27 6.25
C GLY A 34 -24.73 -12.85 5.70
N LEU A 35 -23.52 -12.29 5.75
CA LEU A 35 -23.21 -10.96 5.21
C LEU A 35 -22.58 -11.03 3.81
N LYS A 36 -22.97 -10.09 2.95
CA LYS A 36 -22.30 -9.80 1.68
C LYS A 36 -21.18 -8.79 1.91
N VAL A 37 -19.95 -9.20 1.62
CA VAL A 37 -18.76 -8.36 1.81
C VAL A 37 -18.09 -8.15 0.45
N LEU A 38 -18.02 -6.90 0.01
CA LEU A 38 -17.22 -6.50 -1.16
C LEU A 38 -15.81 -6.12 -0.68
N VAL A 39 -14.77 -6.67 -1.30
CA VAL A 39 -13.37 -6.37 -0.98
C VAL A 39 -12.68 -5.89 -2.25
N ALA A 40 -12.27 -4.64 -2.28
CA ALA A 40 -11.70 -3.96 -3.45
C ALA A 40 -10.24 -3.58 -3.22
N THR A 41 -9.43 -4.55 -2.79
CA THR A 41 -7.97 -4.42 -2.75
C THR A 41 -7.36 -4.77 -4.11
N PRO A 42 -6.15 -4.28 -4.47
CA PRO A 42 -5.48 -4.70 -5.70
C PRO A 42 -5.42 -6.22 -5.81
N ILE A 43 -5.79 -6.77 -6.97
CA ILE A 43 -5.97 -8.21 -7.12
C ILE A 43 -4.65 -8.86 -7.50
N TYR A 44 -4.01 -9.50 -6.53
CA TYR A 44 -2.74 -10.21 -6.70
C TYR A 44 -2.79 -11.51 -5.88
N ARG A 45 -1.82 -12.40 -6.10
CA ARG A 45 -1.77 -13.68 -5.39
C ARG A 45 -1.78 -13.52 -3.86
N ASN A 46 -1.17 -12.45 -3.35
CA ASN A 46 -1.11 -12.18 -1.91
C ASN A 46 -2.44 -11.71 -1.29
N THR A 47 -3.35 -11.10 -2.06
CA THR A 47 -4.66 -10.68 -1.55
C THR A 47 -5.66 -11.83 -1.47
N LEU A 48 -5.37 -12.99 -2.08
CA LEU A 48 -6.13 -14.23 -1.87
C LEU A 48 -6.24 -14.63 -0.39
N LEU A 49 -5.24 -14.28 0.44
CA LEU A 49 -5.25 -14.54 1.88
C LEU A 49 -6.35 -13.76 2.61
N GLU A 50 -6.58 -12.51 2.21
CA GLU A 50 -7.64 -11.67 2.77
C GLU A 50 -9.02 -12.27 2.46
N TYR A 51 -9.24 -12.64 1.19
CA TYR A 51 -10.50 -13.25 0.75
C TYR A 51 -10.74 -14.58 1.47
N ARG A 52 -9.71 -15.44 1.58
CA ARG A 52 -9.78 -16.71 2.32
C ARG A 52 -10.17 -16.48 3.77
N THR A 53 -9.60 -15.47 4.42
CA THR A 53 -9.84 -15.16 5.83
C THR A 53 -11.28 -14.69 6.05
N LEU A 54 -11.81 -13.82 5.18
CA LEU A 54 -13.21 -13.40 5.22
C LEU A 54 -14.19 -14.56 4.97
N ILE A 55 -13.87 -15.45 4.02
CA ILE A 55 -14.65 -16.67 3.76
C ILE A 55 -14.66 -17.58 4.99
N ALA A 56 -13.52 -17.74 5.68
CA ALA A 56 -13.44 -18.51 6.92
C ALA A 56 -14.37 -17.92 8.00
N GLY A 57 -14.48 -16.59 8.05
CA GLY A 57 -15.43 -15.86 8.90
C GLY A 57 -16.89 -15.91 8.46
N GLY A 58 -17.23 -16.64 7.40
CA GLY A 58 -18.60 -16.87 6.95
C GLY A 58 -19.17 -15.81 6.00
N ALA A 59 -18.34 -14.90 5.50
CA ALA A 59 -18.76 -13.89 4.52
C ALA A 59 -19.10 -14.51 3.16
N GLN A 60 -20.12 -13.97 2.50
CA GLN A 60 -20.26 -14.08 1.05
C GLN A 60 -19.39 -13.00 0.41
N VAL A 61 -18.18 -13.39 -0.01
CA VAL A 61 -17.18 -12.46 -0.55
C VAL A 61 -17.43 -12.16 -2.04
N TYR A 62 -17.35 -10.88 -2.38
CA TYR A 62 -17.24 -10.35 -3.74
C TYR A 62 -15.93 -9.60 -3.85
N VAL A 63 -15.21 -9.73 -4.97
CA VAL A 63 -13.94 -9.04 -5.20
C VAL A 63 -14.19 -7.86 -6.14
N GLY A 64 -13.85 -6.66 -5.70
CA GLY A 64 -14.00 -5.43 -6.48
C GLY A 64 -12.80 -5.19 -7.38
N HIS A 65 -13.06 -4.86 -8.65
CA HIS A 65 -12.07 -4.39 -9.61
C HIS A 65 -12.61 -3.15 -10.31
N ALA A 66 -12.23 -1.96 -9.86
CA ALA A 66 -12.65 -0.73 -10.52
C ALA A 66 -12.00 -0.60 -11.89
N VAL A 67 -12.84 -0.40 -12.91
CA VAL A 67 -12.43 -0.27 -14.32
C VAL A 67 -12.77 1.09 -14.90
N SER A 68 -13.53 1.91 -14.17
CA SER A 68 -13.92 3.25 -14.61
C SER A 68 -13.05 4.33 -13.96
N GLY A 69 -12.59 5.29 -14.76
CA GLY A 69 -11.78 6.44 -14.30
C GLY A 69 -10.39 6.49 -14.94
N ASP A 70 -9.63 7.53 -14.60
CA ASP A 70 -8.29 7.77 -15.17
C ASP A 70 -7.18 6.91 -14.54
N THR A 71 -7.49 6.18 -13.46
CA THR A 71 -6.55 5.31 -12.74
C THR A 71 -7.16 3.93 -12.55
N GLN A 72 -6.86 3.00 -13.46
CA GLN A 72 -7.21 1.59 -13.30
C GLN A 72 -6.41 0.99 -12.14
N MET A 73 -7.08 0.23 -11.26
CA MET A 73 -6.36 -0.48 -10.20
C MET A 73 -5.46 -1.55 -10.80
N PRO A 74 -4.18 -1.66 -10.40
CA PRO A 74 -3.34 -2.75 -10.82
C PRO A 74 -3.94 -4.10 -10.38
N CYS A 75 -3.94 -5.07 -11.28
CA CYS A 75 -4.33 -6.45 -11.01
C CYS A 75 -3.49 -7.45 -11.82
N ASP A 76 -3.39 -8.66 -11.31
CA ASP A 76 -2.91 -9.83 -12.02
C ASP A 76 -4.11 -10.57 -12.64
N GLU A 77 -4.18 -10.56 -13.98
CA GLU A 77 -5.27 -11.19 -14.74
C GLU A 77 -5.42 -12.69 -14.44
N SER A 78 -4.31 -13.39 -14.17
CA SER A 78 -4.35 -14.82 -13.84
C SER A 78 -5.03 -15.08 -12.49
N VAL A 79 -4.92 -14.13 -11.55
CA VAL A 79 -5.59 -14.20 -10.25
C VAL A 79 -7.07 -13.87 -10.41
N VAL A 80 -7.43 -12.92 -11.29
CA VAL A 80 -8.83 -12.63 -11.63
C VAL A 80 -9.53 -13.86 -12.25
N GLU A 81 -8.84 -14.57 -13.14
CA GLU A 81 -9.31 -15.83 -13.72
C GLU A 81 -9.50 -16.89 -12.64
N LEU A 82 -8.50 -17.10 -11.77
CA LEU A 82 -8.57 -18.04 -10.65
C LEU A 82 -9.76 -17.77 -9.71
N LEU A 83 -10.03 -16.51 -9.40
CA LEU A 83 -11.19 -16.11 -8.57
C LEU A 83 -12.50 -16.55 -9.22
N THR A 84 -12.64 -16.28 -10.53
CA THR A 84 -13.82 -16.63 -11.31
C THR A 84 -14.02 -18.15 -11.38
N GLU A 85 -12.96 -18.91 -11.66
CA GLU A 85 -12.98 -20.38 -11.69
C GLU A 85 -13.31 -20.99 -10.32
N SER A 86 -12.88 -20.33 -9.24
CA SER A 86 -13.16 -20.74 -7.87
C SER A 86 -14.56 -20.37 -7.39
N GLY A 87 -15.36 -19.71 -8.24
CA GLY A 87 -16.72 -19.28 -7.91
C GLY A 87 -16.79 -18.06 -6.99
N VAL A 88 -15.70 -17.30 -6.84
CA VAL A 88 -15.67 -16.01 -6.13
C VAL A 88 -15.98 -14.90 -7.15
N PRO A 89 -17.13 -14.20 -7.05
CA PRO A 89 -17.50 -13.21 -8.06
C PRO A 89 -16.56 -12.02 -8.05
N VAL A 90 -16.01 -11.68 -9.22
CA VAL A 90 -15.32 -10.42 -9.46
C VAL A 90 -16.32 -9.43 -10.05
N VAL A 91 -16.44 -8.25 -9.45
CA VAL A 91 -17.40 -7.21 -9.82
C VAL A 91 -16.69 -5.89 -10.06
N THR A 92 -17.16 -5.14 -11.05
CA THR A 92 -16.65 -3.80 -11.32
C THR A 92 -17.56 -2.73 -10.72
N ASP A 93 -17.04 -1.51 -10.60
CA ASP A 93 -17.84 -0.37 -10.20
C ASP A 93 -18.93 -0.04 -11.24
N ASP A 94 -18.65 -0.26 -12.53
CA ASP A 94 -19.64 -0.18 -13.61
C ASP A 94 -20.75 -1.24 -13.50
N ASP A 95 -20.42 -2.47 -13.11
CA ASP A 95 -21.42 -3.54 -12.90
C ASP A 95 -22.46 -3.14 -11.84
N ILE A 96 -22.05 -2.40 -10.81
CA ILE A 96 -22.94 -1.86 -9.78
C ILE A 96 -23.73 -0.66 -10.32
N LYS A 97 -23.05 0.32 -10.95
CA LYS A 97 -23.67 1.54 -11.49
C LYS A 97 -24.76 1.23 -12.53
N CYS A 98 -24.55 0.22 -13.37
CA CYS A 98 -25.51 -0.19 -14.39
C CYS A 98 -26.60 -1.15 -13.88
N GLY A 99 -26.54 -1.56 -12.60
CA GLY A 99 -27.52 -2.44 -11.96
C GLY A 99 -27.41 -3.92 -12.35
N LYS A 100 -26.30 -4.35 -12.96
CA LYS A 100 -26.01 -5.77 -13.22
C LYS A 100 -25.74 -6.51 -11.91
N VAL A 101 -25.08 -5.84 -10.97
CA VAL A 101 -24.92 -6.26 -9.58
C VAL A 101 -25.71 -5.28 -8.71
N ALA A 102 -26.48 -5.80 -7.76
CA ALA A 102 -27.22 -4.96 -6.83
C ALA A 102 -26.25 -4.32 -5.82
N ASP A 103 -26.45 -3.02 -5.55
CA ASP A 103 -25.79 -2.31 -4.45
C ASP A 103 -26.47 -2.67 -3.12
N ASP A 104 -26.29 -3.92 -2.69
CA ASP A 104 -26.93 -4.48 -1.48
C ASP A 104 -25.93 -5.11 -0.49
N PHE A 105 -24.66 -4.74 -0.61
CA PHE A 105 -23.57 -5.18 0.26
C PHE A 105 -23.80 -4.75 1.71
N ASP A 106 -23.40 -5.60 2.65
CA ASP A 106 -23.45 -5.27 4.07
C ASP A 106 -22.20 -4.48 4.49
N LEU A 107 -21.04 -4.86 3.96
CA LEU A 107 -19.75 -4.20 4.17
C LEU A 107 -19.02 -4.02 2.85
N ILE A 108 -18.26 -2.92 2.76
CA ILE A 108 -17.32 -2.69 1.67
C ILE A 108 -15.93 -2.39 2.27
N LEU A 109 -14.97 -3.21 1.91
CA LEU A 109 -13.56 -3.11 2.26
C LEU A 109 -12.85 -2.52 1.04
N ASP A 110 -12.73 -1.20 0.99
CA ASP A 110 -12.32 -0.40 -0.15
C ASP A 110 -10.83 -0.04 -0.14
N CYS A 111 -10.30 0.26 -1.32
CA CYS A 111 -8.95 0.77 -1.50
C CYS A 111 -8.98 1.93 -2.50
N ALA A 112 -8.50 3.09 -2.05
CA ALA A 112 -8.47 4.33 -2.82
C ALA A 112 -9.86 4.87 -3.20
N GLY A 113 -10.91 4.53 -2.44
CA GLY A 113 -12.27 5.02 -2.63
C GLY A 113 -12.94 4.58 -3.94
N GLN A 114 -12.53 3.44 -4.47
CA GLN A 114 -13.03 2.91 -5.75
C GLN A 114 -14.52 2.63 -5.74
N PHE A 115 -15.03 2.22 -4.59
CA PHE A 115 -16.43 1.87 -4.39
C PHE A 115 -17.13 2.84 -3.43
N ALA A 116 -16.54 4.02 -3.18
CA ALA A 116 -17.08 5.05 -2.28
C ALA A 116 -18.49 5.55 -2.66
N SER A 117 -18.92 5.34 -3.92
CA SER A 117 -20.27 5.68 -4.38
C SER A 117 -21.36 4.67 -4.01
N CYS A 118 -21.00 3.51 -3.45
CA CYS A 118 -21.93 2.45 -3.05
C CYS A 118 -22.60 2.76 -1.70
N HIS A 119 -23.61 1.97 -1.32
CA HIS A 119 -24.41 2.20 -0.12
C HIS A 119 -24.46 0.95 0.77
N PRO A 120 -23.36 0.63 1.50
CA PRO A 120 -23.32 -0.55 2.34
C PRO A 120 -24.26 -0.41 3.54
N LYS A 121 -24.82 -1.53 4.01
CA LYS A 121 -25.74 -1.51 5.16
C LYS A 121 -25.05 -1.15 6.47
N LEU A 122 -23.81 -1.57 6.66
CA LEU A 122 -23.06 -1.44 7.92
C LEU A 122 -21.98 -0.36 7.85
N GLY A 123 -21.26 -0.25 6.73
CA GLY A 123 -20.25 0.77 6.52
C GLY A 123 -19.09 0.35 5.62
N PHE A 124 -18.04 1.15 5.65
CA PHE A 124 -16.82 0.98 4.87
C PHE A 124 -15.59 0.77 5.75
N VAL A 125 -14.58 0.13 5.18
CA VAL A 125 -13.19 0.27 5.62
C VAL A 125 -12.38 0.75 4.42
N GLU A 126 -11.60 1.81 4.56
CA GLU A 126 -10.73 2.34 3.50
C GLU A 126 -9.26 2.01 3.83
N LEU A 127 -8.59 1.31 2.91
CA LEU A 127 -7.23 0.82 3.11
C LEU A 127 -6.14 1.90 2.98
N THR A 128 -6.38 2.99 2.26
CA THR A 128 -5.35 3.95 1.87
C THR A 128 -5.68 5.40 2.20
N ARG A 129 -4.66 6.24 2.39
CA ARG A 129 -4.85 7.68 2.60
C ARG A 129 -5.53 8.37 1.41
N SER A 130 -5.14 7.96 0.19
CA SER A 130 -5.63 8.55 -1.06
C SER A 130 -7.15 8.41 -1.24
N GLY A 131 -7.76 7.37 -0.64
CA GLY A 131 -9.21 7.16 -0.68
C GLY A 131 -10.00 8.05 0.28
N VAL A 132 -9.37 8.55 1.36
CA VAL A 132 -10.07 9.27 2.44
C VAL A 132 -10.86 10.48 1.95
N GLN A 133 -10.36 11.18 0.93
CA GLN A 133 -11.03 12.34 0.33
C GLN A 133 -12.45 12.01 -0.19
N PHE A 134 -12.68 10.78 -0.66
CA PHE A 134 -13.99 10.35 -1.15
C PHE A 134 -14.99 10.09 -0.03
N PHE A 135 -14.50 9.92 1.21
CA PHE A 135 -15.31 9.60 2.38
C PHE A 135 -15.50 10.75 3.36
N GLU A 136 -14.89 11.93 3.14
CA GLU A 136 -14.98 13.09 4.05
C GLU A 136 -16.42 13.50 4.40
N LYS A 137 -17.36 13.26 3.48
CA LYS A 137 -18.79 13.55 3.64
C LYS A 137 -19.66 12.30 3.63
N SER A 138 -19.07 11.13 3.84
CA SER A 138 -19.80 9.86 3.89
C SER A 138 -20.84 9.90 5.00
N GLU A 139 -22.06 9.45 4.71
CA GLU A 139 -23.13 9.26 5.69
C GLU A 139 -22.99 7.93 6.45
N PHE A 140 -22.04 7.09 6.02
CA PHE A 140 -21.73 5.79 6.60
C PHE A 140 -20.49 5.87 7.50
N PRO A 141 -20.34 4.98 8.50
CA PRO A 141 -19.08 4.86 9.23
C PRO A 141 -18.00 4.33 8.27
N VAL A 142 -16.81 4.93 8.33
CA VAL A 142 -15.65 4.55 7.53
C VAL A 142 -14.44 4.44 8.44
N TYR A 143 -13.93 3.23 8.68
CA TYR A 143 -12.62 3.10 9.31
C TYR A 143 -11.50 3.27 8.28
N VAL A 144 -10.43 3.98 8.63
CA VAL A 144 -9.29 4.24 7.74
C VAL A 144 -8.08 3.42 8.18
N ALA A 145 -7.80 2.30 7.53
CA ALA A 145 -6.71 1.39 7.90
C ALA A 145 -5.28 1.94 7.60
N ASP A 146 -5.17 3.17 7.09
CA ASP A 146 -3.89 3.81 6.78
C ASP A 146 -3.27 4.63 7.94
N SER A 147 -4.07 5.06 8.92
CA SER A 147 -3.64 6.09 9.88
C SER A 147 -2.64 5.62 10.93
N GLY A 148 -2.60 4.33 11.23
CA GLY A 148 -1.78 3.81 12.32
C GLY A 148 -0.44 3.23 11.92
N ILE A 149 0.17 2.55 12.89
CA ILE A 149 1.53 2.01 12.78
C ILE A 149 1.60 0.80 11.84
N VAL A 150 0.52 0.04 11.76
CA VAL A 150 0.41 -1.16 10.91
C VAL A 150 0.70 -0.81 9.46
N LYS A 151 0.12 0.29 8.95
CA LYS A 151 0.31 0.69 7.56
C LYS A 151 1.76 1.08 7.24
N ARG A 152 2.56 1.46 8.24
CA ARG A 152 3.99 1.76 8.03
C ARG A 152 4.78 0.53 7.62
N ILE A 153 4.37 -0.68 8.02
CA ILE A 153 5.01 -1.92 7.58
C ILE A 153 4.95 -2.02 6.05
N GLU A 154 3.76 -1.90 5.47
CA GLU A 154 3.58 -1.91 4.01
C GLU A 154 4.29 -0.73 3.35
N THR A 155 4.03 0.48 3.84
CA THR A 155 4.41 1.72 3.12
C THR A 155 5.85 2.18 3.34
N ILE A 156 6.57 1.61 4.31
CA ILE A 156 8.01 1.84 4.54
C ILE A 156 8.80 0.59 4.16
N LEU A 157 8.54 -0.55 4.81
CA LEU A 157 9.34 -1.76 4.56
C LEU A 157 8.99 -2.37 3.20
N GLY A 158 7.69 -2.51 2.92
CA GLY A 158 7.20 -3.14 1.68
C GLY A 158 7.53 -2.35 0.41
N THR A 159 7.27 -1.05 0.39
CA THR A 159 7.57 -0.20 -0.78
C THR A 159 9.07 -0.06 -1.02
N GLY A 160 9.87 0.05 0.04
CA GLY A 160 11.33 0.04 -0.06
C GLY A 160 11.84 -1.27 -0.66
N ASP A 161 11.37 -2.42 -0.17
CA ASP A 161 11.69 -3.75 -0.71
C ASP A 161 11.27 -3.88 -2.18
N GLY A 162 10.04 -3.49 -2.50
CA GLY A 162 9.49 -3.51 -3.85
C GLY A 162 10.25 -2.64 -4.84
N CYS A 163 10.73 -1.46 -4.42
CA CYS A 163 11.56 -0.60 -5.27
C CYS A 163 12.85 -1.30 -5.69
N PHE A 164 13.59 -1.89 -4.73
CA PHE A 164 14.84 -2.58 -5.02
C PHE A 164 14.64 -3.88 -5.79
N ARG A 165 13.59 -4.66 -5.50
CA ARG A 165 13.20 -5.82 -6.32
C ARG A 165 12.95 -5.42 -7.77
N GLY A 166 12.27 -4.29 -8.01
CA GLY A 166 12.04 -3.76 -9.36
C GLY A 166 13.35 -3.39 -10.07
N LEU A 167 14.29 -2.77 -9.37
CA LEU A 167 15.63 -2.48 -9.89
C LEU A 167 16.40 -3.78 -10.22
N GLU A 168 16.36 -4.76 -9.32
CA GLU A 168 17.02 -6.06 -9.48
C GLU A 168 16.46 -6.85 -10.67
N GLN A 169 15.13 -6.86 -10.86
CA GLN A 169 14.45 -7.48 -12.01
C GLN A 169 14.87 -6.84 -13.34
N LEU A 170 15.19 -5.55 -13.33
CA LEU A 170 15.71 -4.82 -14.48
C LEU A 170 17.23 -4.98 -14.68
N GLY A 171 17.89 -5.77 -13.84
CA GLY A 171 19.32 -6.10 -13.94
C GLY A 171 20.26 -5.23 -13.10
N TYR A 172 19.73 -4.30 -12.31
CA TYR A 172 20.54 -3.48 -11.40
C TYR A 172 20.74 -4.20 -10.07
N ASN A 173 21.95 -4.69 -9.82
CA ASN A 173 22.27 -5.47 -8.62
C ASN A 173 23.52 -4.96 -7.86
N ASP A 174 24.29 -4.05 -8.47
CA ASP A 174 25.51 -3.47 -7.89
C ASP A 174 25.19 -2.15 -7.19
N PHE A 175 24.71 -2.24 -5.94
CA PHE A 175 24.29 -1.07 -5.15
C PHE A 175 25.38 -0.55 -4.20
N GLU A 176 26.28 -1.41 -3.74
CA GLU A 176 27.25 -1.04 -2.70
C GLU A 176 28.13 0.13 -3.15
N ASN A 177 28.31 1.13 -2.28
CA ASN A 177 29.03 2.38 -2.53
C ASN A 177 28.48 3.28 -3.64
N LYS A 178 27.33 2.96 -4.24
CA LYS A 178 26.63 3.83 -5.21
C LYS A 178 25.87 4.95 -4.51
N LYS A 179 25.61 6.02 -5.25
CA LYS A 179 24.86 7.19 -4.77
C LYS A 179 23.39 7.10 -5.18
N LEU A 180 22.51 7.05 -4.18
CA LEU A 180 21.07 7.09 -4.35
C LEU A 180 20.55 8.47 -3.92
N ILE A 181 19.76 9.11 -4.78
CA ILE A 181 18.95 10.26 -4.40
C ILE A 181 17.46 9.89 -4.37
N VAL A 182 16.78 10.23 -3.29
CA VAL A 182 15.34 9.98 -3.12
C VAL A 182 14.61 11.31 -2.98
N PHE A 183 13.66 11.60 -3.84
CA PHE A 183 12.78 12.77 -3.70
C PHE A 183 11.56 12.39 -2.87
N GLY A 184 11.37 13.07 -1.73
CA GLY A 184 10.31 12.80 -0.77
C GLY A 184 10.82 12.07 0.48
N SER A 185 10.40 12.54 1.65
CA SER A 185 10.72 11.95 2.96
C SER A 185 9.49 11.40 3.69
N GLY A 186 8.39 11.16 2.97
CA GLY A 186 7.21 10.47 3.52
C GLY A 186 7.46 8.98 3.75
N LYS A 187 6.40 8.20 4.04
CA LYS A 187 6.50 6.75 4.32
C LYS A 187 7.29 6.00 3.22
N VAL A 188 6.90 6.19 1.96
CA VAL A 188 7.50 5.53 0.79
C VAL A 188 8.96 5.94 0.59
N GLY A 189 9.23 7.26 0.51
CA GLY A 189 10.59 7.77 0.34
C GLY A 189 11.53 7.36 1.48
N CYS A 190 11.02 7.32 2.72
CA CYS A 190 11.76 6.83 3.87
C CYS A 190 12.15 5.36 3.70
N GLY A 191 11.20 4.51 3.29
CA GLY A 191 11.42 3.10 3.01
C GLY A 191 12.53 2.85 1.99
N ILE A 192 12.46 3.55 0.86
CA ILE A 192 13.45 3.46 -0.22
C ILE A 192 14.83 3.89 0.27
N ALA A 193 14.91 5.02 0.98
CA ALA A 193 16.18 5.52 1.49
C ALA A 193 16.82 4.55 2.50
N LEU A 194 16.05 4.01 3.45
CA LEU A 194 16.54 3.03 4.43
C LEU A 194 16.98 1.72 3.77
N GLN A 195 16.28 1.25 2.73
CA GLN A 195 16.69 0.07 1.96
C GLN A 195 17.97 0.32 1.16
N GLY A 196 18.19 1.54 0.65
CA GLY A 196 19.46 1.95 0.04
C GLY A 196 20.62 1.91 1.04
N VAL A 197 20.42 2.46 2.25
CA VAL A 197 21.42 2.41 3.32
C VAL A 197 21.76 0.95 3.69
N ARG A 198 20.74 0.09 3.85
CA ARG A 198 20.94 -1.36 4.14
C ARG A 198 21.72 -2.09 3.05
N ARG A 199 21.68 -1.61 1.81
CA ARG A 199 22.45 -2.13 0.65
C ARG A 199 23.81 -1.47 0.48
N GLY A 200 24.25 -0.64 1.43
CA GLY A 200 25.55 0.02 1.40
C GLY A 200 25.64 1.22 0.46
N MET A 201 24.50 1.79 0.06
CA MET A 201 24.47 3.01 -0.78
C MET A 201 24.75 4.26 0.06
N GLN A 202 25.30 5.28 -0.59
CA GLN A 202 25.33 6.65 -0.08
C GLN A 202 24.01 7.33 -0.44
N VAL A 203 23.17 7.62 0.56
CA VAL A 203 21.80 8.07 0.32
C VAL A 203 21.63 9.55 0.63
N THR A 204 21.03 10.28 -0.30
CA THR A 204 20.54 11.65 -0.10
C THR A 204 19.03 11.69 -0.30
N THR A 205 18.29 12.31 0.62
CA THR A 205 16.87 12.57 0.47
C THR A 205 16.62 14.06 0.25
N VAL A 206 15.88 14.40 -0.81
CA VAL A 206 15.43 15.75 -1.12
C VAL A 206 13.99 15.92 -0.65
N THR A 207 13.73 16.92 0.19
CA THR A 207 12.37 17.13 0.74
C THR A 207 12.16 18.57 1.21
N ASP A 208 10.91 18.95 1.47
CA ASP A 208 10.56 20.25 2.05
C ASP A 208 10.94 20.27 3.54
N THR A 209 12.05 20.93 3.85
CA THR A 209 12.54 20.99 5.24
C THR A 209 11.73 21.94 6.12
N ASN A 210 10.86 22.79 5.56
CA ASN A 210 9.96 23.63 6.34
C ASN A 210 8.79 22.82 6.93
N ARG A 211 8.53 21.62 6.41
CA ARG A 211 7.54 20.68 6.95
C ARG A 211 8.10 19.72 8.00
N ARG A 212 9.32 19.98 8.49
CA ARG A 212 9.88 19.29 9.65
C ARG A 212 8.88 19.42 10.81
N SER A 213 8.54 18.31 11.46
CA SER A 213 7.48 18.17 12.50
C SER A 213 6.04 17.89 12.02
N SER A 214 5.79 17.66 10.73
CA SER A 214 4.51 17.09 10.30
C SER A 214 4.39 15.61 10.73
N SER A 215 3.16 15.07 10.85
CA SER A 215 2.94 13.64 11.15
C SER A 215 3.49 12.69 10.07
N SER A 216 3.80 13.23 8.89
CA SER A 216 4.43 12.57 7.75
C SER A 216 5.94 12.78 7.66
N ASP A 217 6.57 13.44 8.64
CA ASP A 217 8.00 13.76 8.61
C ASP A 217 8.86 12.60 9.15
N PHE A 218 9.62 11.96 8.24
CA PHE A 218 10.60 10.94 8.60
C PHE A 218 12.05 11.43 8.51
N CYS A 219 12.31 12.74 8.38
CA CYS A 219 13.68 13.26 8.28
C CYS A 219 14.55 12.85 9.48
N HIS A 220 13.99 12.84 10.68
CA HIS A 220 14.70 12.43 11.89
C HIS A 220 15.13 10.94 11.87
N VAL A 221 14.31 10.06 11.28
CA VAL A 221 14.64 8.64 11.09
C VAL A 221 15.78 8.51 10.07
N LEU A 222 15.69 9.25 8.97
CA LEU A 222 16.67 9.27 7.90
C LEU A 222 18.04 9.77 8.40
N GLU A 223 18.08 10.89 9.11
CA GLU A 223 19.32 11.46 9.66
C GLU A 223 20.01 10.51 10.66
N ARG A 224 19.24 9.73 11.44
CA ARG A 224 19.78 8.71 12.36
C ARG A 224 20.40 7.50 11.64
N ASN A 225 20.06 7.31 10.37
CA ASN A 225 20.54 6.22 9.53
C ASN A 225 21.51 6.75 8.44
N ASP A 226 22.25 7.82 8.75
CA ASP A 226 23.29 8.41 7.90
C ASP A 226 22.80 8.86 6.50
N VAL A 227 21.50 9.17 6.37
CA VAL A 227 20.95 9.75 5.15
C VAL A 227 21.13 11.28 5.17
N THR A 228 21.70 11.81 4.09
CA THR A 228 21.85 13.26 3.93
C THR A 228 20.53 13.89 3.52
N ILE A 229 20.09 14.95 4.21
CA ILE A 229 18.85 15.68 3.85
C ILE A 229 19.20 16.96 3.11
N VAL A 230 18.60 17.16 1.94
CA VAL A 230 18.69 18.37 1.12
C VAL A 230 17.32 19.03 1.03
N ASP A 231 17.27 20.34 1.27
CA ASP A 231 16.05 21.12 1.12
C ASP A 231 15.66 21.25 -0.35
N CYS A 232 14.42 20.91 -0.70
CA CYS A 232 13.95 20.92 -2.09
C CYS A 232 13.93 22.34 -2.70
N PHE A 233 13.90 23.38 -1.87
CA PHE A 233 13.99 24.78 -2.31
C PHE A 233 15.42 25.27 -2.56
N ASN A 234 16.43 24.48 -2.18
CA ASN A 234 17.83 24.76 -2.49
C ASN A 234 18.21 24.14 -3.83
N ASP A 235 17.78 24.77 -4.93
CA ASP A 235 17.97 24.26 -6.29
C ASP A 235 19.43 23.93 -6.63
N GLY A 236 20.39 24.72 -6.12
CA GLY A 236 21.81 24.45 -6.33
C GLY A 236 22.28 23.16 -5.66
N ALA A 237 21.84 22.90 -4.42
CA ALA A 237 22.17 21.66 -3.71
C ALA A 237 21.45 20.45 -4.31
N VAL A 238 20.19 20.60 -4.73
CA VAL A 238 19.43 19.54 -5.42
C VAL A 238 20.14 19.19 -6.73
N LYS A 239 20.48 20.18 -7.56
CA LYS A 239 21.20 19.96 -8.82
C LYS A 239 22.52 19.21 -8.59
N ALA A 240 23.32 19.64 -7.62
CA ALA A 240 24.60 19.01 -7.30
C ALA A 240 24.41 17.54 -6.87
N ALA A 241 23.41 17.25 -6.05
CA ALA A 241 23.11 15.88 -5.62
C ALA A 241 22.70 14.99 -6.80
N VAL A 242 21.89 15.49 -7.73
CA VAL A 242 21.48 14.76 -8.95
C VAL A 242 22.67 14.56 -9.92
N GLU A 243 23.58 15.54 -10.02
CA GLU A 243 24.78 15.45 -10.87
C GLU A 243 25.76 14.36 -10.42
N GLU A 244 25.74 13.98 -9.15
CA GLU A 244 26.62 12.95 -8.61
C GLU A 244 25.94 11.58 -8.44
N ALA A 245 24.61 11.51 -8.58
CA ALA A 245 23.86 10.28 -8.33
C ALA A 245 24.11 9.19 -9.39
N ASP A 246 24.02 7.93 -8.95
CA ASP A 246 23.92 6.74 -9.81
C ASP A 246 22.44 6.33 -10.01
N PHE A 247 21.62 6.53 -8.97
CA PHE A 247 20.20 6.22 -8.94
C PHE A 247 19.39 7.41 -8.42
N LEU A 248 18.23 7.67 -9.02
CA LEU A 248 17.25 8.65 -8.57
C LEU A 248 15.86 8.01 -8.48
N VAL A 249 15.21 8.16 -7.34
CA VAL A 249 13.84 7.66 -7.14
C VAL A 249 12.94 8.78 -6.63
N THR A 250 11.76 8.95 -7.23
CA THR A 250 10.75 9.93 -6.77
C THR A 250 9.64 9.23 -5.98
N ALA A 251 9.26 9.80 -4.83
CA ALA A 251 8.25 9.27 -3.91
C ALA A 251 7.58 10.40 -3.09
N THR A 252 7.24 11.50 -3.74
CA THR A 252 6.69 12.73 -3.15
C THR A 252 5.16 12.75 -3.09
N GLY A 253 4.48 11.99 -3.95
CA GLY A 253 3.04 12.09 -4.21
C GLY A 253 2.63 13.37 -4.94
N VAL A 254 3.57 14.10 -5.54
CA VAL A 254 3.32 15.40 -6.19
C VAL A 254 3.67 15.31 -7.67
N LYS A 255 2.68 15.57 -8.53
CA LYS A 255 2.87 15.64 -9.99
C LYS A 255 3.90 16.72 -10.35
N GLY A 256 4.91 16.36 -11.13
CA GLY A 256 5.97 17.27 -11.56
C GLY A 256 6.79 17.87 -10.40
N ALA A 257 7.12 17.07 -9.39
CA ALA A 257 7.83 17.52 -8.19
C ALA A 257 9.27 18.01 -8.44
N LEU A 258 9.88 17.62 -9.56
CA LEU A 258 11.28 17.94 -9.86
C LEU A 258 11.46 19.37 -10.38
N SER A 259 12.53 20.04 -9.95
CA SER A 259 12.89 21.36 -10.49
C SER A 259 13.41 21.26 -11.93
N ILE A 260 13.37 22.38 -12.66
CA ILE A 260 13.91 22.46 -14.04
C ILE A 260 15.38 22.05 -14.09
N SER A 261 16.17 22.41 -13.07
CA SER A 261 17.59 22.10 -13.02
C SER A 261 17.82 20.59 -12.86
N ALA A 262 17.09 19.93 -11.95
CA ALA A 262 17.13 18.48 -11.76
C ALA A 262 16.72 17.74 -13.03
N THR A 263 15.61 18.16 -13.65
CA THR A 263 15.12 17.62 -14.92
C THR A 263 16.15 17.77 -16.04
N THR A 264 16.83 18.91 -16.12
CA THR A 264 17.90 19.14 -17.11
C THR A 264 19.07 18.17 -16.91
N VAL A 265 19.46 17.89 -15.66
CA VAL A 265 20.53 16.92 -15.37
C VAL A 265 20.10 15.51 -15.79
N ILE A 266 18.88 15.09 -15.44
CA ILE A 266 18.32 13.78 -15.81
C ILE A 266 18.36 13.55 -17.33
N MET A 267 18.00 14.58 -18.10
CA MET A 267 18.00 14.51 -19.56
C MET A 267 19.40 14.46 -20.18
N ASN A 268 20.39 15.04 -19.52
CA ASN A 268 21.77 15.09 -20.02
C ASN A 268 22.66 13.92 -19.54
N ARG A 269 22.17 13.11 -18.59
CA ARG A 269 22.88 11.95 -18.01
C ARG A 269 22.14 10.65 -18.32
N PRO A 270 22.34 10.03 -19.50
CA PRO A 270 21.66 8.79 -19.86
C PRO A 270 22.03 7.60 -18.95
N GLU A 271 23.17 7.65 -18.27
CA GLU A 271 23.64 6.63 -17.33
C GLU A 271 22.96 6.68 -15.95
N LEU A 272 22.33 7.81 -15.60
CA LEU A 272 21.59 7.93 -14.34
C LEU A 272 20.32 7.06 -14.41
N VAL A 273 20.19 6.10 -13.51
CA VAL A 273 18.99 5.27 -13.42
C VAL A 273 17.91 6.06 -12.70
N VAL A 274 16.73 6.23 -13.32
CA VAL A 274 15.64 7.03 -12.72
C VAL A 274 14.34 6.24 -12.67
N ALA A 275 13.68 6.25 -11.51
CA ALA A 275 12.42 5.54 -11.29
C ALA A 275 11.43 6.41 -10.52
N ASN A 276 10.14 6.16 -10.74
CA ASN A 276 9.07 6.70 -9.91
C ASN A 276 8.56 5.62 -8.95
N MET A 277 8.15 6.01 -7.75
CA MET A 277 7.48 5.18 -6.75
C MET A 277 6.21 5.83 -6.21
N GLY A 278 5.90 7.07 -6.60
CA GLY A 278 4.63 7.72 -6.28
C GLY A 278 3.54 7.44 -7.31
N VAL A 279 2.28 7.63 -6.91
CA VAL A 279 1.10 7.37 -7.75
C VAL A 279 0.99 8.35 -8.92
N GLU A 280 1.52 9.57 -8.77
CA GLU A 280 1.51 10.63 -9.78
C GLU A 280 2.72 10.54 -10.74
N ASP A 281 2.64 11.18 -11.91
CA ASP A 281 3.82 11.49 -12.73
C ASP A 281 4.65 12.59 -12.04
N GLU A 282 5.54 12.19 -11.14
CA GLU A 282 6.38 13.12 -10.38
C GLU A 282 7.50 13.76 -11.20
N PHE A 283 7.84 13.21 -12.37
CA PHE A 283 8.86 13.75 -13.26
C PHE A 283 8.31 14.88 -14.14
N GLY A 284 7.02 14.83 -14.47
CA GLY A 284 6.32 15.81 -15.29
C GLY A 284 6.64 15.71 -16.78
N GLU A 285 6.00 16.57 -17.58
CA GLU A 285 5.97 16.47 -19.05
C GLU A 285 7.33 16.63 -19.75
N PHE A 286 8.31 17.27 -19.09
CA PHE A 286 9.61 17.57 -19.68
C PHE A 286 10.58 16.39 -19.68
N VAL A 287 10.30 15.34 -18.91
CA VAL A 287 11.03 14.07 -18.95
C VAL A 287 10.19 13.07 -19.76
N PRO A 288 10.69 12.53 -20.88
CA PRO A 288 9.97 11.50 -21.63
C PRO A 288 9.71 10.26 -20.77
N GLU A 289 8.56 9.60 -20.93
CA GLU A 289 8.24 8.37 -20.19
C GLU A 289 9.30 7.28 -20.39
N SER A 290 9.87 7.17 -21.61
CA SER A 290 10.91 6.21 -21.95
C SER A 290 12.23 6.44 -21.23
N ARG A 291 12.42 7.63 -20.62
CA ARG A 291 13.61 7.94 -19.81
C ARG A 291 13.50 7.38 -18.39
N VAL A 292 12.28 7.13 -17.91
CA VAL A 292 11.99 6.69 -16.54
C VAL A 292 11.61 5.23 -16.56
N LEU A 293 12.17 4.45 -15.64
CA LEU A 293 11.82 3.04 -15.48
C LEU A 293 10.31 2.89 -15.27
N ASN A 294 9.74 1.80 -15.80
CA ASN A 294 8.30 1.53 -15.80
C ASN A 294 7.43 2.69 -16.36
N HIS A 295 7.96 3.46 -17.33
CA HIS A 295 7.21 4.53 -17.99
C HIS A 295 6.60 5.56 -17.03
N LYS A 296 7.33 5.90 -15.96
CA LYS A 296 6.87 6.79 -14.86
C LYS A 296 5.77 6.22 -13.95
N ALA A 297 5.27 5.02 -14.19
CA ALA A 297 4.44 4.34 -13.20
C ALA A 297 5.32 3.91 -12.00
N PRO A 298 4.71 3.68 -10.81
CA PRO A 298 5.49 3.21 -9.66
C PRO A 298 6.21 1.90 -10.01
N LEU A 299 7.52 1.85 -9.76
CA LEU A 299 8.40 0.81 -10.27
C LEU A 299 7.97 -0.58 -9.78
N ASN A 300 7.57 -0.70 -8.51
CA ASN A 300 7.21 -1.98 -7.92
C ASN A 300 5.97 -2.63 -8.57
N PHE A 301 5.11 -1.89 -9.27
CA PHE A 301 3.96 -2.49 -9.98
C PHE A 301 4.34 -3.29 -11.23
N MET A 302 5.60 -3.31 -11.65
CA MET A 302 6.07 -4.24 -12.68
C MET A 302 6.34 -5.66 -12.17
N LEU A 303 6.33 -5.84 -10.85
CA LEU A 303 6.57 -7.12 -10.19
C LEU A 303 5.29 -7.95 -10.18
N ASP A 304 5.41 -9.27 -10.28
CA ASP A 304 4.30 -10.21 -10.05
C ASP A 304 3.64 -10.01 -8.68
N GLU A 305 4.42 -9.50 -7.73
CA GLU A 305 3.94 -9.13 -6.41
C GLU A 305 4.56 -7.76 -6.02
N PRO A 306 3.81 -6.65 -6.17
CA PRO A 306 4.33 -5.30 -5.95
C PRO A 306 4.81 -5.04 -4.53
N THR A 307 4.18 -5.70 -3.57
CA THR A 307 4.57 -5.70 -2.15
C THR A 307 4.46 -7.13 -1.66
N HIS A 308 5.55 -7.71 -1.17
CA HIS A 308 5.53 -9.07 -0.64
C HIS A 308 4.49 -9.24 0.49
N LEU A 309 3.85 -10.41 0.54
CA LEU A 309 2.85 -10.78 1.53
C LEU A 309 3.29 -10.45 2.96
N LYS A 310 4.53 -10.77 3.33
CA LYS A 310 5.10 -10.46 4.65
C LYS A 310 5.00 -9.00 5.08
N TYR A 311 4.95 -8.05 4.13
CA TYR A 311 4.85 -6.62 4.42
C TYR A 311 3.41 -6.07 4.31
N ILE A 312 2.48 -6.79 3.68
CA ILE A 312 1.08 -6.35 3.51
C ILE A 312 0.08 -7.15 4.37
N ASP A 313 0.46 -8.34 4.87
CA ASP A 313 -0.37 -9.22 5.71
C ASP A 313 -1.08 -8.46 6.83
N THR A 314 -0.34 -7.69 7.62
CA THR A 314 -0.92 -6.99 8.77
C THR A 314 -1.87 -5.88 8.34
N SER A 315 -1.64 -5.23 7.19
CA SER A 315 -2.53 -4.21 6.63
C SER A 315 -3.83 -4.82 6.12
N LEU A 316 -3.76 -5.96 5.42
CA LEU A 316 -4.96 -6.72 5.00
C LEU A 316 -5.71 -7.29 6.22
N ALA A 317 -4.99 -7.78 7.23
CA ALA A 317 -5.60 -8.25 8.48
C ALA A 317 -6.32 -7.12 9.21
N LEU A 318 -5.73 -5.92 9.28
CA LEU A 318 -6.37 -4.75 9.88
C LEU A 318 -7.62 -4.34 9.10
N HIS A 319 -7.54 -4.34 7.78
CA HIS A 319 -8.66 -4.05 6.88
C HIS A 319 -9.85 -4.98 7.15
N ALA A 320 -9.60 -6.30 7.21
CA ALA A 320 -10.62 -7.29 7.53
C ALA A 320 -11.15 -7.17 8.98
N ALA A 321 -10.27 -6.98 9.97
CA ALA A 321 -10.65 -6.87 11.39
C ALA A 321 -11.48 -5.62 11.70
N LEU A 322 -11.26 -4.52 10.97
CA LEU A 322 -12.10 -3.33 11.08
C LEU A 322 -13.51 -3.57 10.50
N GLY A 323 -13.64 -4.42 9.47
CA GLY A 323 -14.93 -4.90 9.00
C GLY A 323 -15.66 -5.69 10.09
N GLU A 324 -14.96 -6.59 10.79
CA GLU A 324 -15.52 -7.29 11.95
C GLU A 324 -15.96 -6.31 13.04
N ARG A 325 -15.15 -5.29 13.33
CA ARG A 325 -15.48 -4.27 14.34
C ARG A 325 -16.79 -3.55 14.04
N LEU A 326 -17.00 -3.11 12.79
CA LEU A 326 -18.27 -2.50 12.38
C LEU A 326 -19.46 -3.43 12.59
N VAL A 327 -19.32 -4.72 12.28
CA VAL A 327 -20.37 -5.72 12.51
C VAL A 327 -20.68 -5.85 13.99
N GLN A 328 -19.66 -5.95 14.85
CA GLN A 328 -19.83 -6.08 16.29
C GLN A 328 -20.52 -4.84 16.89
N GLU A 329 -20.10 -3.65 16.51
CA GLU A 329 -20.67 -2.38 17.00
C GLU A 329 -22.12 -2.20 16.55
N TYR A 330 -22.43 -2.54 15.31
CA TYR A 330 -23.79 -2.52 14.79
C TYR A 330 -24.67 -3.54 15.52
N ARG A 331 -24.22 -4.80 15.68
CA ARG A 331 -24.97 -5.84 16.40
C ARG A 331 -25.24 -5.46 17.86
N THR A 332 -24.31 -4.74 18.49
CA THR A 332 -24.45 -4.31 19.89
C THR A 332 -25.43 -3.15 20.05
N SER A 333 -25.40 -2.18 19.14
CA SER A 333 -26.16 -0.92 19.28
C SER A 333 -27.44 -0.85 18.45
N GLY A 334 -27.59 -1.70 17.44
CA GLY A 334 -28.67 -1.69 16.45
C GLY A 334 -28.63 -0.52 15.46
N LYS A 335 -27.53 0.24 15.41
CA LYS A 335 -27.37 1.41 14.53
C LYS A 335 -25.89 1.62 14.16
N ALA A 336 -25.62 2.51 13.20
CA ALA A 336 -24.26 2.89 12.86
C ALA A 336 -23.52 3.50 14.08
N PRO A 337 -22.28 3.10 14.36
CA PRO A 337 -21.50 3.57 15.52
C PRO A 337 -21.05 5.04 15.40
N PHE A 338 -20.77 5.48 14.17
CA PHE A 338 -20.37 6.85 13.82
C PHE A 338 -20.69 7.14 12.35
N VAL A 339 -20.32 8.33 11.86
CA VAL A 339 -20.50 8.78 10.48
C VAL A 339 -19.18 9.38 9.99
N GLY A 340 -18.82 9.09 8.75
CA GLY A 340 -17.58 9.58 8.13
C GLY A 340 -16.33 8.81 8.58
N PRO A 341 -15.13 9.33 8.24
CA PRO A 341 -13.85 8.67 8.52
C PRO A 341 -13.49 8.68 10.00
N ALA A 342 -13.01 7.55 10.50
CA ALA A 342 -12.44 7.39 11.83
C ALA A 342 -11.16 6.55 11.78
N ASP A 343 -10.27 6.79 12.75
CA ASP A 343 -9.06 6.01 12.92
C ASP A 343 -9.35 4.60 13.48
N PRO A 344 -8.51 3.60 13.18
CA PRO A 344 -8.62 2.27 13.76
C PRO A 344 -8.55 2.31 15.29
N PRO A 345 -9.32 1.46 15.99
CA PRO A 345 -9.14 1.29 17.44
C PRO A 345 -7.76 0.72 17.78
N ASP A 346 -7.08 1.35 18.76
CA ASP A 346 -5.73 0.98 19.20
C ASP A 346 -5.60 -0.50 19.58
N ASP A 347 -6.64 -1.10 20.17
CA ASP A 347 -6.62 -2.50 20.61
C ASP A 347 -6.49 -3.49 19.44
N ILE A 348 -7.12 -3.18 18.30
CA ILE A 348 -7.04 -4.01 17.10
C ILE A 348 -5.66 -3.87 16.48
N GLU A 349 -5.17 -2.65 16.31
CA GLU A 349 -3.83 -2.41 15.74
C GLU A 349 -2.74 -3.07 16.58
N GLN A 350 -2.76 -2.88 17.91
CA GLN A 350 -1.77 -3.46 18.81
C GLN A 350 -1.79 -4.99 18.77
N ARG A 351 -2.99 -5.60 18.75
CA ARG A 351 -3.12 -7.06 18.68
C ARG A 351 -2.49 -7.61 17.40
N LEU A 352 -2.79 -7.01 16.26
CA LEU A 352 -2.26 -7.46 14.96
C LEU A 352 -0.76 -7.19 14.85
N LEU A 353 -0.29 -6.01 15.26
CA LEU A 353 1.12 -5.68 15.29
C LEU A 353 1.93 -6.67 16.15
N MET A 354 1.44 -6.98 17.36
CA MET A 354 2.12 -7.93 18.24
C MET A 354 2.13 -9.34 17.66
N THR A 355 1.06 -9.75 16.99
CA THR A 355 0.99 -11.04 16.28
C THR A 355 2.05 -11.12 15.19
N THR A 356 2.18 -10.06 14.38
CA THR A 356 3.20 -9.95 13.33
C THR A 356 4.62 -9.96 13.90
N ILE A 357 4.87 -9.25 14.99
CA ILE A 357 6.20 -9.20 15.62
C ILE A 357 6.58 -10.56 16.20
N GLN A 358 5.66 -11.26 16.86
CA GLN A 358 5.96 -12.49 17.59
C GLN A 358 6.05 -13.71 16.67
N ASN A 359 5.20 -13.78 15.65
CA ASN A 359 5.03 -14.97 14.83
C ASN A 359 5.51 -14.80 13.39
N GLY A 360 5.80 -13.56 12.96
CA GLY A 360 6.15 -13.23 11.60
C GLY A 360 7.65 -13.24 11.29
N VAL A 361 8.01 -13.47 10.03
CA VAL A 361 9.41 -13.42 9.55
C VAL A 361 10.02 -12.02 9.60
N ILE A 362 9.19 -10.97 9.63
CA ILE A 362 9.65 -9.57 9.62
C ILE A 362 9.66 -8.93 11.02
N GLY A 363 9.47 -9.69 12.10
CA GLY A 363 9.31 -9.12 13.44
C GLY A 363 10.47 -8.23 13.89
N SER A 364 11.71 -8.60 13.54
CA SER A 364 12.89 -7.77 13.80
C SER A 364 12.89 -6.47 12.99
N GLU A 365 12.52 -6.52 11.72
CA GLU A 365 12.43 -5.32 10.87
C GLU A 365 11.37 -4.34 11.36
N VAL A 366 10.23 -4.86 11.81
CA VAL A 366 9.16 -4.05 12.42
C VAL A 366 9.67 -3.39 13.70
N CYS A 367 10.36 -4.12 14.56
CA CYS A 367 10.97 -3.55 15.77
C CYS A 367 12.00 -2.45 15.46
N ASP A 368 12.83 -2.65 14.43
CA ASP A 368 13.82 -1.65 14.03
C ASP A 368 13.17 -0.40 13.43
N MET A 369 12.08 -0.55 12.64
CA MET A 369 11.29 0.56 12.11
C MET A 369 10.66 1.43 13.22
N MET A 370 10.39 0.86 14.39
CA MET A 370 9.75 1.56 15.52
C MET A 370 10.73 2.34 16.41
N ARG A 371 12.04 2.21 16.21
CA ARG A 371 13.09 2.93 16.99
C ARG A 371 13.42 4.29 16.37
#